data_AF-A0A975LDD6-F1
#
_entry.id   AF-A0A975LDD6-F1
#
_cell.length_a   1.000
_cell.length_b   1.000
_cell.length_c   1.000
_cell.angle_alpha   90.00
_cell.angle_beta   90.00
_cell.angle_gamma   90.00
#
_symmetry.space_group_name_H-M   'P 1'
#
loop_
_entity.id
_entity.type
_entity.pdbx_description
1 polymer ?
#
loop_
_entity_poly.entity_id
_entity_poly.type
_entity_poly.pdbx_seq_one_letter_code
_entity_poly.pdbx_strand_id
1 'polypeptide(L)'
;MTTLTALAAAALLCTPQTALAAPDDPVAFVPTPADTPAERAEADREAVEEKLANAAIPPGPLSFGAEPLAAARNAAEGAAAGASCAITAESATALALAPVWPEVSASSSLPPSPMTLSRYDNQSGLYDPAGRDGLFFNPGVGLWQMDSAGLGTNNTAGEAIDSVWVSDFVVPYIVDKYCAAIERGSAAPAARATAWADWNACAGGDCDTVYWRAMNTGIGSDPSVGRHGGAQPRTCEFEGASYDCLFVDVADAQGADWWTRPESGRSPVPSPFYVLRAGSGDGVREVRVWLAADSGHGVDVTVTRPFGGNARDSLSWTDGLGLCDTTTGRGSC
;
A
#
# COMPACT_ATOMS: atom_id res chain seq x y z
N MET A 1 -26.64 84.84 -27.23
CA MET A 1 -26.59 84.44 -25.81
C MET A 1 -26.67 82.92 -25.76
N THR A 2 -25.91 82.35 -24.84
CA THR A 2 -25.90 80.95 -24.39
C THR A 2 -25.29 79.89 -25.32
N THR A 3 -24.02 79.63 -25.01
CA THR A 3 -23.21 78.42 -25.22
C THR A 3 -23.89 77.12 -24.79
N LEU A 4 -23.61 76.01 -25.48
CA LEU A 4 -23.46 74.69 -24.88
C LEU A 4 -22.53 73.81 -25.72
N THR A 5 -21.74 73.02 -25.00
CA THR A 5 -20.44 72.47 -25.34
C THR A 5 -20.52 70.97 -25.58
N ALA A 6 -19.69 70.49 -26.52
CA ALA A 6 -18.93 69.23 -26.59
C ALA A 6 -19.55 67.87 -26.17
N LEU A 7 -19.33 66.85 -27.02
CA LEU A 7 -18.67 65.60 -26.63
C LEU A 7 -18.22 64.81 -27.88
N ALA A 8 -16.91 64.70 -28.06
CA ALA A 8 -16.27 63.82 -29.04
C ALA A 8 -16.03 62.44 -28.41
N ALA A 9 -16.53 61.38 -29.04
CA ALA A 9 -16.30 60.00 -28.62
C ALA A 9 -14.95 59.51 -29.17
N ALA A 10 -14.02 59.18 -28.28
CA ALA A 10 -12.80 58.44 -28.61
C ALA A 10 -13.11 56.93 -28.59
N ALA A 11 -12.94 56.25 -29.72
CA ALA A 11 -13.03 54.81 -29.82
C ALA A 11 -11.72 54.18 -29.33
N LEU A 12 -11.74 53.46 -28.20
CA LEU A 12 -10.67 52.57 -27.80
C LEU A 12 -10.79 51.25 -28.58
N LEU A 13 -9.77 50.94 -29.38
CA LEU A 13 -9.53 49.61 -29.94
C LEU A 13 -8.91 48.73 -28.84
N CYS A 14 -9.71 47.84 -28.25
CA CYS A 14 -9.17 46.73 -27.45
C CYS A 14 -8.67 45.63 -28.37
N THR A 15 -7.35 45.50 -28.52
CA THR A 15 -6.71 44.27 -28.98
C THR A 15 -6.75 43.25 -27.84
N PRO A 16 -7.24 42.02 -28.03
CA PRO A 16 -7.09 40.98 -27.02
C PRO A 16 -5.62 40.59 -26.94
N GLN A 17 -4.96 40.91 -25.82
CA GLN A 17 -3.70 40.28 -25.46
C GLN A 17 -4.02 38.82 -25.12
N THR A 18 -3.81 37.91 -26.06
CA THR A 18 -3.56 36.50 -25.75
C THR A 18 -2.26 36.44 -24.96
N ALA A 19 -2.37 36.41 -23.64
CA ALA A 19 -1.29 35.96 -22.79
C ALA A 19 -1.01 34.50 -23.18
N LEU A 20 0.12 34.27 -23.84
CA LEU A 20 0.71 32.95 -23.92
C LEU A 20 1.11 32.58 -22.49
N ALA A 21 0.30 31.75 -21.83
CA ALA A 21 0.76 31.01 -20.68
C ALA A 21 2.01 30.24 -21.14
N ALA A 22 3.13 30.45 -20.45
CA ALA A 22 4.26 29.55 -20.58
C ALA A 22 3.76 28.12 -20.32
N PRO A 23 4.26 27.11 -21.03
CA PRO A 23 4.03 25.74 -20.60
C PRO A 23 4.59 25.65 -19.19
N ASP A 24 3.73 25.38 -18.21
CA ASP A 24 4.17 24.89 -16.92
C ASP A 24 4.93 23.59 -17.24
N ASP A 25 6.26 23.65 -17.22
CA ASP A 25 7.07 22.45 -17.10
C ASP A 25 6.47 21.68 -15.92
N PRO A 26 6.14 20.38 -16.06
CA PRO A 26 5.69 19.60 -14.93
C PRO A 26 6.83 19.65 -13.93
N VAL A 27 6.64 20.42 -12.85
CA VAL A 27 7.57 20.45 -11.73
C VAL A 27 7.61 19.00 -11.25
N ALA A 28 8.71 18.31 -11.53
CA ALA A 28 8.91 16.97 -11.05
C ALA A 28 8.67 17.02 -9.54
N PHE A 29 7.70 16.23 -9.06
CA PHE A 29 7.46 16.11 -7.64
C PHE A 29 8.73 15.48 -7.04
N VAL A 30 9.57 16.31 -6.41
CA VAL A 30 10.69 15.85 -5.60
C VAL A 30 10.20 15.94 -4.15
N PRO A 31 9.69 14.84 -3.57
CA PRO A 31 9.33 14.87 -2.17
C PRO A 31 10.56 15.23 -1.35
N THR A 32 10.43 16.21 -0.47
CA THR A 32 11.49 16.53 0.50
C THR A 32 11.43 15.49 1.61
N PRO A 33 12.47 14.65 1.80
CA PRO A 33 12.44 13.63 2.82
C PRO A 33 12.37 14.20 4.23
N ALA A 34 11.74 13.47 5.16
CA ALA A 34 11.72 13.83 6.58
C ALA A 34 12.97 13.28 7.31
N ASP A 35 13.92 14.15 7.65
CA ASP A 35 15.28 13.77 8.11
C ASP A 35 15.48 13.85 9.63
N THR A 36 14.81 14.79 10.31
CA THR A 36 14.88 14.95 11.76
C THR A 36 13.74 14.21 12.48
N PRO A 37 13.87 13.88 13.77
CA PRO A 37 12.77 13.32 14.54
C PRO A 37 11.50 14.18 14.55
N ALA A 38 11.65 15.51 14.54
CA ALA A 38 10.53 16.44 14.51
C ALA A 38 9.84 16.44 13.14
N GLU A 39 10.61 16.46 12.04
CA GLU A 39 10.06 16.34 10.68
C GLU A 39 9.40 14.99 10.46
N ARG A 40 9.95 13.89 11.01
CA ARG A 40 9.31 12.58 10.93
C ARG A 40 7.98 12.54 11.67
N ALA A 41 7.92 13.07 12.90
CA ALA A 41 6.67 13.12 13.65
C ALA A 41 5.61 14.00 12.97
N GLU A 42 6.04 15.08 12.33
CA GLU A 42 5.18 15.93 11.51
C GLU A 42 4.66 15.17 10.27
N ALA A 43 5.57 14.55 9.52
CA ALA A 43 5.23 13.77 8.34
C ALA A 43 4.30 12.60 8.66
N ASP A 44 4.52 11.89 9.77
CA ASP A 44 3.65 10.81 10.24
C ASP A 44 2.25 11.35 10.58
N ARG A 45 2.15 12.53 11.21
CA ARG A 45 0.85 13.17 11.51
C ARG A 45 0.11 13.53 10.23
N GLU A 46 0.79 14.21 9.30
CA GLU A 46 0.19 14.60 8.02
C GLU A 46 -0.21 13.38 7.18
N ALA A 47 0.58 12.32 7.18
CA ALA A 47 0.27 11.04 6.53
C ALA A 47 -1.02 10.43 7.08
N VAL A 48 -1.22 10.45 8.40
CA VAL A 48 -2.46 9.98 9.03
C VAL A 48 -3.64 10.88 8.64
N GLU A 49 -3.47 12.20 8.65
CA GLU A 49 -4.53 13.14 8.30
C GLU A 49 -4.98 12.99 6.84
N GLU A 50 -4.03 12.84 5.92
CA GLU A 50 -4.28 12.57 4.50
C GLU A 50 -4.96 11.22 4.29
N LYS A 51 -4.48 10.18 4.97
CA LYS A 51 -5.08 8.84 4.92
C LYS A 51 -6.53 8.85 5.40
N LEU A 52 -6.82 9.54 6.52
CA LEU A 52 -8.17 9.68 7.04
C LEU A 52 -9.07 10.49 6.10
N ALA A 53 -8.55 11.56 5.49
CA ALA A 53 -9.29 12.35 4.51
C ALA A 53 -9.68 11.52 3.28
N ASN A 54 -8.86 10.53 2.92
CA ASN A 54 -9.06 9.66 1.76
C ASN A 54 -9.76 8.33 2.08
N ALA A 55 -9.93 7.97 3.36
CA ALA A 55 -10.46 6.67 3.83
C ALA A 55 -11.94 6.41 3.48
N ALA A 56 -12.66 7.42 2.98
CA ALA A 56 -14.07 7.31 2.65
C ALA A 56 -14.33 6.22 1.60
N ILE A 57 -15.36 5.40 1.86
CA ILE A 57 -15.68 4.23 1.03
C ILE A 57 -16.96 4.52 0.28
N PRO A 58 -16.95 4.49 -1.07
CA PRO A 58 -18.15 4.75 -1.85
C PRO A 58 -19.32 3.84 -1.43
N PRO A 59 -20.57 4.36 -1.42
CA PRO A 59 -21.74 3.54 -1.17
C PRO A 59 -21.92 2.51 -2.28
N GLY A 60 -22.50 1.36 -1.95
CA GLY A 60 -22.77 0.29 -2.93
C GLY A 60 -22.36 -1.09 -2.43
N PRO A 61 -22.45 -2.12 -3.29
CA PRO A 61 -21.96 -3.45 -2.96
C PRO A 61 -20.44 -3.41 -2.73
N LEU A 62 -19.97 -4.25 -1.81
CA LEU A 62 -18.53 -4.50 -1.65
C LEU A 62 -18.11 -5.56 -2.66
N SER A 63 -16.99 -5.34 -3.33
CA SER A 63 -16.32 -6.34 -4.17
C SER A 63 -14.91 -6.61 -3.65
N PHE A 64 -14.41 -7.81 -3.93
CA PHE A 64 -13.08 -8.26 -3.56
C PHE A 64 -12.57 -9.26 -4.60
N GLY A 65 -11.25 -9.38 -4.76
CA GLY A 65 -10.67 -10.37 -5.65
C GLY A 65 -11.10 -11.80 -5.30
N ALA A 66 -11.37 -12.63 -6.29
CA ALA A 66 -11.93 -13.96 -6.07
C ALA A 66 -11.01 -14.87 -5.24
N GLU A 67 -9.73 -14.92 -5.60
CA GLU A 67 -8.72 -15.68 -4.86
C GLU A 67 -8.43 -15.06 -3.47
N PRO A 68 -8.21 -13.74 -3.35
CA PRO A 68 -8.09 -13.09 -2.04
C PRO A 68 -9.30 -13.30 -1.10
N LEU A 69 -10.53 -13.25 -1.63
CA LEU A 69 -11.74 -13.46 -0.83
C LEU A 69 -11.86 -14.90 -0.36
N ALA A 70 -11.51 -15.87 -1.22
CA ALA A 70 -11.49 -17.27 -0.84
C ALA A 70 -10.43 -17.55 0.23
N ALA A 71 -9.24 -16.97 0.11
CA ALA A 71 -8.19 -17.07 1.12
C ALA A 71 -8.64 -16.53 2.49
N ALA A 72 -9.21 -15.32 2.51
CA ALA A 72 -9.72 -14.71 3.74
C ALA A 72 -10.85 -15.52 4.38
N ARG A 73 -11.77 -16.08 3.59
CA ARG A 73 -12.85 -16.96 4.08
C ARG A 73 -12.31 -18.24 4.68
N ASN A 74 -11.37 -18.90 4.02
CA ASN A 74 -10.74 -20.13 4.52
C ASN A 74 -10.01 -19.87 5.85
N ALA A 75 -9.23 -18.79 5.94
CA ALA A 75 -8.56 -18.40 7.18
C ALA A 75 -9.58 -18.05 8.28
N ALA A 76 -10.69 -17.39 7.94
CA ALA A 76 -11.75 -17.03 8.87
C ALA A 76 -12.52 -18.25 9.39
N GLU A 77 -12.73 -19.29 8.57
CA GLU A 77 -13.30 -20.56 9.01
C GLU A 77 -12.43 -21.22 10.08
N GLY A 78 -11.11 -21.30 9.84
CA GLY A 78 -10.15 -21.82 10.81
C GLY A 78 -10.10 -20.99 12.09
N ALA A 79 -9.99 -19.68 11.96
CA ALA A 79 -9.95 -18.75 13.09
C ALA A 79 -11.24 -18.81 13.94
N ALA A 80 -12.42 -18.82 13.30
CA ALA A 80 -13.68 -18.90 14.01
C ALA A 80 -13.87 -20.25 14.74
N ALA A 81 -13.41 -21.36 14.15
CA ALA A 81 -13.47 -22.67 14.79
C ALA A 81 -12.56 -22.78 16.03
N GLY A 82 -11.43 -22.07 16.04
CA GLY A 82 -10.47 -22.03 17.14
C GLY A 82 -10.68 -20.86 18.13
N ALA A 83 -11.63 -19.98 17.88
CA ALA A 83 -11.81 -18.75 18.64
C ALA A 83 -12.22 -19.00 20.10
N SER A 84 -11.71 -18.16 21.02
CA SER A 84 -12.08 -18.22 22.44
C SER A 84 -13.48 -17.64 22.74
N CYS A 85 -14.07 -16.94 21.78
CA CYS A 85 -15.41 -16.37 21.86
C CYS A 85 -16.34 -16.87 20.76
N ALA A 86 -17.65 -16.66 20.93
CA ALA A 86 -18.63 -17.00 19.90
C ALA A 86 -18.53 -16.05 18.70
N ILE A 87 -18.06 -16.57 17.56
CA ILE A 87 -18.00 -15.86 16.28
C ILE A 87 -18.23 -16.85 15.13
N THR A 88 -18.96 -16.44 14.09
CA THR A 88 -19.17 -17.25 12.89
C THR A 88 -18.05 -16.98 11.88
N ALA A 89 -17.79 -17.93 10.96
CA ALA A 89 -16.84 -17.73 9.86
C ALA A 89 -17.19 -16.50 8.99
N GLU A 90 -18.48 -16.25 8.77
CA GLU A 90 -18.95 -15.07 8.05
C GLU A 90 -18.61 -13.77 8.80
N SER A 91 -18.87 -13.72 10.11
CA SER A 91 -18.51 -12.55 10.91
C SER A 91 -16.99 -12.39 11.04
N ALA A 92 -16.22 -13.47 11.11
CA ALA A 92 -14.77 -13.42 11.11
C ALA A 92 -14.23 -12.89 9.76
N THR A 93 -14.83 -13.31 8.65
CA THR A 93 -14.50 -12.79 7.30
C THR A 93 -14.79 -11.28 7.22
N ALA A 94 -16.00 -10.86 7.59
CA ALA A 94 -16.38 -9.44 7.57
C ALA A 94 -15.51 -8.59 8.51
N LEU A 95 -15.20 -9.12 9.70
CA LEU A 95 -14.34 -8.45 10.69
C LEU A 95 -12.93 -8.25 10.15
N ALA A 96 -12.34 -9.29 9.55
CA ALA A 96 -10.96 -9.25 9.08
C ALA A 96 -10.80 -8.42 7.80
N LEU A 97 -11.80 -8.39 6.92
CA LEU A 97 -11.73 -7.62 5.68
C LEU A 97 -12.15 -6.15 5.85
N ALA A 98 -12.86 -5.79 6.92
CA ALA A 98 -13.34 -4.42 7.13
C ALA A 98 -12.26 -3.33 7.01
N PRO A 99 -11.02 -3.52 7.55
CA PRO A 99 -9.96 -2.54 7.39
C PRO A 99 -9.47 -2.38 5.95
N VAL A 100 -9.61 -3.39 5.09
CA VAL A 100 -8.99 -3.39 3.75
C VAL A 100 -9.55 -2.27 2.87
N TRP A 101 -10.86 -2.05 2.87
CA TRP A 101 -11.45 -1.03 2.00
C TRP A 101 -10.94 0.40 2.24
N PRO A 102 -11.02 0.93 3.47
CA PRO A 102 -10.53 2.28 3.77
C PRO A 102 -9.01 2.37 3.72
N GLU A 103 -8.28 1.24 3.79
CA GLU A 103 -6.82 1.22 3.70
C GLU A 103 -6.29 1.25 2.25
N VAL A 104 -6.88 0.47 1.33
CA VAL A 104 -6.27 0.26 -0.01
C VAL A 104 -7.19 0.52 -1.20
N SER A 105 -8.50 0.64 -1.00
CA SER A 105 -9.46 0.90 -2.08
C SER A 105 -10.31 2.15 -1.84
N ALA A 106 -9.87 3.00 -0.91
CA ALA A 106 -10.63 4.16 -0.52
C ALA A 106 -10.87 5.07 -1.74
N SER A 107 -12.04 5.69 -1.80
CA SER A 107 -12.51 6.46 -2.97
C SER A 107 -12.62 5.69 -4.30
N SER A 108 -12.48 4.35 -4.31
CA SER A 108 -12.62 3.50 -5.50
C SER A 108 -13.80 2.53 -5.38
N SER A 109 -14.43 2.21 -6.50
CA SER A 109 -15.41 1.12 -6.61
C SER A 109 -14.78 -0.21 -7.03
N LEU A 110 -13.47 -0.22 -7.31
CA LEU A 110 -12.73 -1.42 -7.70
C LEU A 110 -12.40 -2.27 -6.47
N PRO A 111 -12.29 -3.61 -6.63
CA PRO A 111 -11.85 -4.48 -5.55
C PRO A 111 -10.45 -4.08 -5.05
N PRO A 112 -10.16 -4.22 -3.74
CA PRO A 112 -8.82 -4.04 -3.18
C PRO A 112 -7.73 -4.81 -3.92
N SER A 113 -6.58 -4.17 -4.13
CA SER A 113 -5.42 -4.81 -4.77
C SER A 113 -4.51 -5.46 -3.73
N PRO A 114 -4.21 -6.78 -3.85
CA PRO A 114 -3.15 -7.41 -3.06
C PRO A 114 -1.76 -6.82 -3.28
N MET A 115 -1.51 -6.13 -4.40
CA MET A 115 -0.20 -5.55 -4.70
C MET A 115 -0.02 -4.13 -4.16
N THR A 116 -0.99 -3.59 -3.41
CA THR A 116 -0.95 -2.19 -2.95
C THR A 116 0.32 -1.87 -2.16
N LEU A 117 1.05 -0.83 -2.58
CA LEU A 117 2.22 -0.30 -1.89
C LEU A 117 1.87 1.06 -1.27
N SER A 118 2.07 1.23 0.03
CA SER A 118 1.76 2.49 0.74
C SER A 118 2.48 3.67 0.10
N ARG A 119 1.74 4.76 -0.12
CA ARG A 119 2.26 6.01 -0.69
C ARG A 119 2.33 7.18 0.30
N TYR A 120 2.10 6.93 1.59
CA TYR A 120 2.01 7.98 2.60
C TYR A 120 3.34 8.29 3.31
N ASP A 121 4.30 7.37 3.26
CA ASP A 121 5.62 7.51 3.90
C ASP A 121 6.59 8.33 3.05
N ASN A 122 7.41 9.18 3.69
CA ASN A 122 8.45 9.97 3.01
C ASN A 122 9.73 10.15 3.85
N GLN A 123 9.97 9.28 4.83
CA GLN A 123 11.16 9.33 5.68
C GLN A 123 12.41 8.94 4.86
N SER A 124 13.53 9.66 5.04
CA SER A 124 14.72 9.49 4.18
C SER A 124 15.33 8.10 4.19
N GLY A 125 15.23 7.37 5.29
CA GLY A 125 15.73 6.00 5.39
C GLY A 125 15.10 5.03 4.37
N LEU A 126 13.93 5.37 3.82
CA LEU A 126 13.22 4.56 2.82
C LEU A 126 13.67 4.84 1.38
N TYR A 127 14.42 5.91 1.15
CA TYR A 127 14.92 6.27 -0.18
C TYR A 127 16.27 5.61 -0.45
N ASP A 128 16.53 5.34 -1.73
CA ASP A 128 17.88 5.04 -2.18
C ASP A 128 18.83 6.20 -1.86
N PRO A 129 19.95 5.95 -1.15
CA PRO A 129 20.88 7.00 -0.74
C PRO A 129 21.59 7.68 -1.91
N ALA A 130 21.61 7.06 -3.11
CA ALA A 130 22.12 7.69 -4.32
C ALA A 130 21.11 8.63 -5.00
N GLY A 131 19.88 8.72 -4.50
CA GLY A 131 18.86 9.65 -4.99
C GLY A 131 18.26 9.27 -6.34
N ARG A 132 18.29 7.99 -6.70
CA ARG A 132 17.73 7.51 -7.97
C ARG A 132 16.21 7.39 -7.90
N ASP A 133 15.54 7.87 -8.94
CA ASP A 133 14.07 7.88 -9.01
C ASP A 133 13.47 6.46 -9.03
N GLY A 134 12.29 6.29 -8.42
CA GLY A 134 11.59 5.00 -8.34
C GLY A 134 12.26 3.93 -7.46
N LEU A 135 13.42 4.19 -6.85
CA LEU A 135 14.02 3.31 -5.85
C LEU A 135 13.61 3.75 -4.45
N PHE A 136 12.50 3.18 -4.00
CA PHE A 136 11.91 3.48 -2.70
C PHE A 136 11.42 2.20 -2.02
N PHE A 137 11.69 2.07 -0.73
CA PHE A 137 11.19 0.95 0.07
C PHE A 137 9.83 1.31 0.65
N ASN A 138 8.73 0.88 0.02
CA ASN A 138 7.40 1.02 0.62
C ASN A 138 7.28 0.11 1.86
N PRO A 139 7.07 0.66 3.08
CA PRO A 139 7.05 -0.12 4.30
C PRO A 139 5.70 -0.82 4.52
N GLY A 140 4.58 -0.17 4.19
CA GLY A 140 3.23 -0.75 4.21
C GLY A 140 2.90 -1.42 2.88
N VAL A 141 2.54 -2.70 2.91
CA VAL A 141 2.32 -3.51 1.70
C VAL A 141 1.08 -4.39 1.83
N GLY A 142 0.36 -4.56 0.72
CA GLY A 142 -0.71 -5.54 0.55
C GLY A 142 -2.06 -5.11 1.10
N LEU A 143 -3.00 -6.06 1.13
CA LEU A 143 -4.41 -5.83 1.50
C LEU A 143 -4.56 -5.17 2.87
N TRP A 144 -3.72 -5.56 3.83
CA TRP A 144 -3.76 -5.04 5.20
C TRP A 144 -2.65 -4.04 5.51
N GLN A 145 -1.96 -3.50 4.48
CA GLN A 145 -0.89 -2.51 4.64
C GLN A 145 0.14 -2.90 5.73
N MET A 146 0.71 -4.10 5.56
CA MET A 146 1.64 -4.74 6.50
C MET A 146 2.91 -3.89 6.67
N ASP A 147 2.93 -3.00 7.67
CA ASP A 147 4.04 -2.07 7.91
C ASP A 147 5.19 -2.71 8.71
N SER A 148 6.42 -2.54 8.24
CA SER A 148 7.65 -3.02 8.91
C SER A 148 7.84 -2.60 10.39
N ALA A 149 7.18 -1.52 10.84
CA ALA A 149 7.17 -1.07 12.23
C ALA A 149 6.09 -1.75 13.10
N GLY A 150 5.22 -2.56 12.50
CA GLY A 150 4.12 -3.26 13.16
C GLY A 150 4.00 -4.70 12.67
N LEU A 151 2.82 -5.07 12.19
CA LEU A 151 2.53 -6.43 11.74
C LEU A 151 3.43 -6.91 10.59
N GLY A 152 3.96 -5.98 9.80
CA GLY A 152 4.88 -6.21 8.69
C GLY A 152 6.32 -6.60 9.09
N THR A 153 6.64 -6.58 10.38
CA THR A 153 8.05 -6.60 10.82
C THR A 153 8.80 -7.90 10.47
N ASN A 154 8.09 -9.03 10.34
CA ASN A 154 8.67 -10.36 10.10
C ASN A 154 8.17 -11.03 8.81
N ASN A 155 7.78 -10.23 7.82
CA ASN A 155 7.38 -10.71 6.51
C ASN A 155 7.97 -9.81 5.41
N THR A 156 8.16 -10.40 4.24
CA THR A 156 8.55 -9.66 3.04
C THR A 156 7.36 -8.94 2.42
N ALA A 157 7.61 -8.00 1.50
CA ALA A 157 6.55 -7.48 0.63
C ALA A 157 5.85 -8.60 -0.16
N GLY A 158 6.61 -9.59 -0.66
CA GLY A 158 6.03 -10.71 -1.40
C GLY A 158 5.01 -11.50 -0.59
N GLU A 159 5.30 -11.75 0.68
CA GLU A 159 4.40 -12.43 1.62
C GLU A 159 3.18 -11.56 1.98
N ALA A 160 3.35 -10.24 2.09
CA ALA A 160 2.23 -9.32 2.30
C ALA A 160 1.32 -9.19 1.06
N ILE A 161 1.87 -9.35 -0.15
CA ILE A 161 1.14 -9.35 -1.42
C ILE A 161 0.40 -10.67 -1.65
N ASP A 162 0.99 -11.79 -1.24
CA ASP A 162 0.37 -13.11 -1.32
C ASP A 162 -0.87 -13.20 -0.42
N SER A 163 -2.05 -13.08 -1.04
CA SER A 163 -3.31 -13.07 -0.31
C SER A 163 -3.57 -14.34 0.51
N VAL A 164 -2.99 -15.48 0.16
CA VAL A 164 -3.11 -16.72 0.94
C VAL A 164 -2.29 -16.60 2.21
N TRP A 165 -1.00 -16.29 2.06
CA TRP A 165 -0.09 -16.15 3.19
C TRP A 165 -0.60 -15.08 4.18
N VAL A 166 -0.96 -13.90 3.66
CA VAL A 166 -1.32 -12.77 4.53
C VAL A 166 -2.70 -12.96 5.17
N SER A 167 -3.62 -13.71 4.55
CA SER A 167 -4.89 -14.08 5.19
C SER A 167 -4.66 -15.03 6.36
N ASP A 168 -3.82 -16.05 6.19
CA ASP A 168 -3.50 -17.01 7.26
C ASP A 168 -2.82 -16.34 8.47
N PHE A 169 -2.14 -15.22 8.25
CA PHE A 169 -1.54 -14.42 9.31
C PHE A 169 -2.52 -13.42 9.96
N VAL A 170 -3.16 -12.57 9.15
CA VAL A 170 -3.90 -11.41 9.65
C VAL A 170 -5.30 -11.79 10.16
N VAL A 171 -5.98 -12.75 9.52
CA VAL A 171 -7.35 -13.09 9.92
C VAL A 171 -7.40 -13.66 11.35
N PRO A 172 -6.56 -14.64 11.75
CA PRO A 172 -6.51 -15.09 13.14
C PRO A 172 -6.16 -13.96 14.11
N TYR A 173 -5.18 -13.10 13.75
CA TYR A 173 -4.78 -11.97 14.57
C TYR A 173 -5.95 -11.03 14.92
N ILE A 174 -6.77 -10.67 13.91
CA ILE A 174 -7.93 -9.80 14.11
C ILE A 174 -9.01 -10.50 14.96
N VAL A 175 -9.29 -11.78 14.68
CA VAL A 175 -10.28 -12.57 15.42
C VAL A 175 -9.87 -12.72 16.89
N ASP A 176 -8.60 -13.01 17.16
CA ASP A 176 -8.05 -13.13 18.51
C ASP A 176 -8.16 -11.82 19.29
N LYS A 177 -7.85 -10.67 18.66
CA LYS A 177 -8.03 -9.36 19.31
C LYS A 177 -9.49 -9.06 19.63
N TYR A 178 -10.41 -9.40 18.73
CA TYR A 178 -11.85 -9.27 18.97
C TYR A 178 -12.28 -10.14 20.16
N CYS A 179 -11.93 -11.43 20.15
CA CYS A 179 -12.33 -12.33 21.21
C CYS A 179 -11.71 -11.98 22.55
N ALA A 180 -10.43 -11.60 22.60
CA ALA A 180 -9.79 -11.12 23.82
C ALA A 180 -10.46 -9.86 24.39
N ALA A 181 -11.02 -8.99 23.54
CA ALA A 181 -11.81 -7.84 23.99
C ALA A 181 -13.18 -8.26 24.55
N ILE A 182 -13.86 -9.21 23.92
CA ILE A 182 -15.12 -9.80 24.40
C ILE A 182 -14.93 -10.48 25.77
N GLU A 183 -13.90 -11.30 25.93
CA GLU A 183 -13.61 -12.01 27.19
C GLU A 183 -13.30 -11.05 28.34
N ARG A 184 -12.75 -9.87 28.03
CA ARG A 184 -12.57 -8.77 29.00
C ARG A 184 -13.84 -7.95 29.26
N GLY A 185 -14.98 -8.36 28.72
CA GLY A 185 -16.28 -7.75 28.97
C GLY A 185 -16.67 -6.63 28.01
N SER A 186 -15.96 -6.46 26.89
CA SER A 186 -16.35 -5.47 25.87
C SER A 186 -17.65 -5.90 25.17
N ALA A 187 -18.52 -4.94 24.88
CA ALA A 187 -19.61 -5.16 23.94
C ALA A 187 -19.07 -5.31 22.51
N ALA A 188 -19.80 -6.01 21.63
CA ALA A 188 -19.33 -6.32 20.27
C ALA A 188 -18.81 -5.10 19.47
N PRO A 189 -19.46 -3.92 19.45
CA PRO A 189 -18.91 -2.76 18.74
C PRO A 189 -17.55 -2.29 19.26
N ALA A 190 -17.37 -2.28 20.59
CA ALA A 190 -16.09 -1.89 21.20
C ALA A 190 -15.00 -2.96 20.97
N ALA A 191 -15.38 -4.24 20.94
CA ALA A 191 -14.47 -5.33 20.60
C ALA A 191 -14.01 -5.25 19.13
N ARG A 192 -14.89 -4.88 18.19
CA ARG A 192 -14.50 -4.66 16.78
C ARG A 192 -13.54 -3.48 16.65
N ALA A 193 -13.84 -2.35 17.28
CA ALA A 193 -12.93 -1.20 17.31
C ALA A 193 -11.55 -1.56 17.89
N THR A 194 -11.50 -2.42 18.92
CA THR A 194 -10.23 -2.94 19.49
C THR A 194 -9.48 -3.82 18.49
N ALA A 195 -10.19 -4.66 17.72
CA ALA A 195 -9.59 -5.55 16.74
C ALA A 195 -8.95 -4.77 15.58
N TRP A 196 -9.48 -3.60 15.24
CA TRP A 196 -9.00 -2.75 14.14
C TRP A 196 -8.02 -1.66 14.56
N ALA A 197 -7.62 -1.61 15.84
CA ALA A 197 -6.88 -0.48 16.39
C ALA A 197 -5.50 -0.25 15.76
N ASP A 198 -4.93 -1.22 15.03
CA ASP A 198 -3.63 -1.06 14.34
C ASP A 198 -3.76 -0.46 12.93
N TRP A 199 -4.99 -0.33 12.42
CA TRP A 199 -5.28 0.27 11.12
C TRP A 199 -5.86 1.67 11.32
N ASN A 200 -5.02 2.69 11.10
CA ASN A 200 -5.39 4.09 11.31
C ASN A 200 -6.66 4.49 10.52
N ALA A 201 -6.90 3.91 9.34
CA ALA A 201 -8.10 4.22 8.56
C ALA A 201 -9.41 3.80 9.26
N CYS A 202 -9.35 2.95 10.28
CA CYS A 202 -10.52 2.54 11.06
C CYS A 202 -10.89 3.50 12.19
N ALA A 203 -10.05 4.50 12.52
CA ALA A 203 -10.28 5.41 13.64
C ALA A 203 -11.55 6.27 13.48
N GLY A 204 -11.99 6.53 12.24
CA GLY A 204 -13.20 7.29 11.93
C GLY A 204 -14.53 6.52 12.05
N GLY A 205 -14.49 5.22 12.35
CA GLY A 205 -15.68 4.35 12.38
C GLY A 205 -16.07 3.75 11.03
N ASP A 206 -15.34 4.06 9.95
CA ASP A 206 -15.60 3.53 8.60
C ASP A 206 -15.55 2.01 8.55
N CYS A 207 -14.63 1.37 9.29
CA CYS A 207 -14.53 -0.08 9.35
C CYS A 207 -15.77 -0.74 9.99
N ASP A 208 -16.47 -0.08 10.92
CA ASP A 208 -17.74 -0.62 11.44
C ASP A 208 -18.84 -0.58 10.37
N THR A 209 -18.85 0.48 9.57
CA THR A 209 -19.75 0.60 8.41
C THR A 209 -19.47 -0.50 7.38
N VAL A 210 -18.19 -0.76 7.06
CA VAL A 210 -17.80 -1.84 6.13
C VAL A 210 -18.20 -3.20 6.67
N TYR A 211 -17.92 -3.46 7.95
CA TYR A 211 -18.30 -4.71 8.59
C TYR A 211 -19.79 -4.99 8.41
N TRP A 212 -20.65 -4.01 8.71
CA TRP A 212 -22.09 -4.19 8.55
C TRP A 212 -22.54 -4.27 7.09
N ARG A 213 -21.87 -3.58 6.16
CA ARG A 213 -22.12 -3.77 4.72
C ARG A 213 -21.81 -5.20 4.29
N ALA A 214 -20.66 -5.74 4.69
CA ALA A 214 -20.27 -7.11 4.40
C ALA A 214 -21.27 -8.11 5.00
N MET A 215 -21.70 -7.91 6.26
CA MET A 215 -22.67 -8.79 6.92
C MET A 215 -24.08 -8.72 6.31
N ASN A 216 -24.53 -7.53 5.89
CA ASN A 216 -25.91 -7.33 5.44
C ASN A 216 -26.10 -7.59 3.94
N THR A 217 -25.05 -7.34 3.14
CA THR A 217 -25.14 -7.39 1.67
C THR A 217 -24.18 -8.39 1.03
N GLY A 218 -23.27 -8.97 1.81
CA GLY A 218 -22.23 -9.85 1.32
C GLY A 218 -21.05 -9.10 0.68
N ILE A 219 -20.06 -9.89 0.26
CA ILE A 219 -18.89 -9.42 -0.50
C ILE A 219 -18.90 -10.16 -1.84
N GLY A 220 -19.00 -9.38 -2.92
CA GLY A 220 -18.92 -9.86 -4.29
C GLY A 220 -17.52 -10.34 -4.64
N SER A 221 -17.45 -11.40 -5.44
CA SER A 221 -16.20 -12.00 -5.91
C SER A 221 -15.88 -11.48 -7.31
N ASP A 222 -14.68 -10.92 -7.50
CA ASP A 222 -14.18 -10.41 -8.77
C ASP A 222 -13.04 -11.29 -9.30
N PRO A 223 -13.21 -12.03 -10.41
CA PRO A 223 -12.19 -12.92 -10.95
C PRO A 223 -11.00 -12.19 -11.60
N SER A 224 -11.07 -10.87 -11.79
CA SER A 224 -9.97 -10.10 -12.40
C SER A 224 -8.81 -9.81 -11.45
N VAL A 225 -9.00 -10.01 -10.14
CA VAL A 225 -7.96 -9.83 -9.12
C VAL A 225 -7.58 -11.18 -8.52
N GLY A 226 -6.39 -11.64 -8.88
CA GLY A 226 -5.80 -12.90 -8.41
C GLY A 226 -5.01 -12.74 -7.11
N ARG A 227 -4.47 -13.86 -6.62
CA ARG A 227 -3.72 -13.96 -5.35
C ARG A 227 -2.64 -12.91 -5.12
N HIS A 228 -1.92 -12.52 -6.17
CA HIS A 228 -0.79 -11.60 -6.08
C HIS A 228 -1.08 -10.19 -6.64
N GLY A 229 -2.33 -9.90 -7.02
CA GLY A 229 -2.73 -8.57 -7.47
C GLY A 229 -1.98 -8.03 -8.69
N GLY A 230 -1.47 -8.91 -9.56
CA GLY A 230 -0.64 -8.55 -10.71
C GLY A 230 0.83 -8.99 -10.60
N ALA A 231 1.35 -9.10 -9.38
CA ALA A 231 2.73 -9.52 -9.16
C ALA A 231 2.95 -10.96 -9.63
N GLN A 232 4.16 -11.24 -10.13
CA GLN A 232 4.46 -12.47 -10.85
C GLN A 232 5.39 -13.36 -10.01
N PRO A 233 4.97 -14.57 -9.61
CA PRO A 233 5.85 -15.53 -8.96
C PRO A 233 7.00 -15.94 -9.88
N ARG A 234 8.19 -16.04 -9.30
CA ARG A 234 9.46 -16.33 -9.98
C ARG A 234 10.33 -17.23 -9.11
N THR A 235 11.34 -17.82 -9.75
CA THR A 235 12.47 -18.47 -9.09
C THR A 235 13.73 -17.67 -9.37
N CYS A 236 14.36 -17.17 -8.31
CA CYS A 236 15.55 -16.35 -8.38
C CYS A 236 16.77 -17.07 -7.82
N GLU A 237 17.94 -16.77 -8.34
CA GLU A 237 19.23 -17.04 -7.68
C GLU A 237 19.80 -15.73 -7.13
N PHE A 238 20.11 -15.72 -5.84
CA PHE A 238 20.67 -14.57 -5.13
C PHE A 238 21.78 -15.07 -4.19
N GLU A 239 22.96 -14.44 -4.22
CA GLU A 239 24.11 -14.84 -3.41
C GLU A 239 24.46 -16.36 -3.50
N GLY A 240 24.27 -16.97 -4.68
CA GLY A 240 24.58 -18.38 -4.94
C GLY A 240 23.57 -19.40 -4.39
N ALA A 241 22.39 -18.95 -3.96
CA ALA A 241 21.28 -19.81 -3.52
C ALA A 241 19.99 -19.51 -4.29
N SER A 242 19.14 -20.53 -4.43
CA SER A 242 17.85 -20.42 -5.11
C SER A 242 16.73 -20.07 -4.12
N TYR A 243 15.83 -19.18 -4.54
CA TYR A 243 14.72 -18.67 -3.75
C TYR A 243 13.45 -18.57 -4.59
N ASP A 244 12.31 -18.77 -3.94
CA ASP A 244 11.05 -18.23 -4.44
C ASP A 244 11.09 -16.70 -4.28
N CYS A 245 10.75 -16.00 -5.35
CA CYS A 245 10.73 -14.55 -5.39
C CYS A 245 9.47 -14.07 -6.10
N LEU A 246 9.12 -12.82 -5.88
CA LEU A 246 7.99 -12.18 -6.53
C LEU A 246 8.50 -10.97 -7.31
N PHE A 247 8.20 -10.92 -8.61
CA PHE A 247 8.43 -9.74 -9.43
C PHE A 247 7.22 -8.81 -9.35
N VAL A 248 7.44 -7.59 -8.89
CA VAL A 248 6.43 -6.57 -8.65
C VAL A 248 6.62 -5.46 -9.69
N ASP A 249 5.60 -5.25 -10.51
CA ASP A 249 5.52 -4.17 -11.48
C ASP A 249 4.18 -3.44 -11.31
N VAL A 250 4.23 -2.15 -11.03
CA VAL A 250 3.03 -1.32 -10.83
C VAL A 250 2.15 -1.25 -12.07
N ALA A 251 2.71 -1.47 -13.27
CA ALA A 251 1.96 -1.50 -14.52
C ALA A 251 1.03 -2.72 -14.64
N ASP A 252 1.31 -3.80 -13.89
CA ASP A 252 0.52 -5.03 -13.89
C ASP A 252 -0.56 -5.05 -12.80
N ALA A 253 -0.74 -3.96 -12.04
CA ALA A 253 -1.63 -3.91 -10.89
C ALA A 253 -3.08 -4.28 -11.22
N GLN A 254 -3.64 -5.18 -10.43
CA GLN A 254 -5.03 -5.61 -10.51
C GLN A 254 -5.85 -4.99 -9.37
N GLY A 255 -7.09 -4.59 -9.66
CA GLY A 255 -7.99 -3.98 -8.67
C GLY A 255 -7.78 -2.48 -8.54
N ALA A 256 -7.98 -1.94 -7.34
CA ALA A 256 -7.76 -0.53 -7.06
C ALA A 256 -6.28 -0.16 -7.24
N ASP A 257 -6.02 0.86 -8.06
CA ASP A 257 -4.69 1.20 -8.57
C ASP A 257 -4.26 2.64 -8.26
N TRP A 258 -4.97 3.35 -7.38
CA TRP A 258 -4.64 4.75 -7.05
C TRP A 258 -3.16 4.92 -6.68
N TRP A 259 -2.60 3.94 -5.98
CA TRP A 259 -1.24 3.93 -5.48
C TRP A 259 -0.17 3.80 -6.59
N THR A 260 -0.55 3.49 -7.83
CA THR A 260 0.38 3.45 -8.99
C THR A 260 0.55 4.82 -9.63
N ARG A 261 -0.29 5.80 -9.27
CA ARG A 261 -0.29 7.13 -9.88
C ARG A 261 0.66 8.07 -9.14
N PRO A 262 1.51 8.83 -9.84
CA PRO A 262 2.46 9.74 -9.20
C PRO A 262 1.81 10.75 -8.26
N GLU A 263 0.64 11.28 -8.61
CA GLU A 263 -0.08 12.33 -7.87
C GLU A 263 -0.84 11.85 -6.63
N SER A 264 -0.96 10.53 -6.41
CA SER A 264 -1.85 9.99 -5.37
C SER A 264 -1.15 9.73 -4.03
N GLY A 265 0.06 10.24 -3.82
CA GLY A 265 0.74 10.17 -2.53
C GLY A 265 2.10 10.85 -2.51
N ARG A 266 2.80 10.73 -1.39
CA ARG A 266 4.02 11.46 -1.05
C ARG A 266 5.32 10.71 -1.38
N SER A 267 5.30 9.39 -1.41
CA SER A 267 6.46 8.61 -1.86
C SER A 267 6.52 8.51 -3.38
N PRO A 268 7.67 8.22 -4.00
CA PRO A 268 7.75 7.88 -5.43
C PRO A 268 6.91 6.65 -5.78
N VAL A 269 6.48 6.56 -7.05
CA VAL A 269 6.02 5.29 -7.61
C VAL A 269 7.25 4.40 -7.79
N PRO A 270 7.28 3.19 -7.21
CA PRO A 270 8.46 2.35 -7.32
C PRO A 270 8.63 1.82 -8.75
N SER A 271 9.87 1.82 -9.24
CA SER A 271 10.28 1.07 -10.42
C SER A 271 10.10 -0.43 -10.17
N PRO A 272 9.96 -1.27 -11.22
CA PRO A 272 9.77 -2.71 -11.02
C PRO A 272 10.91 -3.34 -10.23
N PHE A 273 10.57 -4.24 -9.31
CA PHE A 273 11.53 -4.88 -8.42
C PHE A 273 11.16 -6.32 -8.11
N TYR A 274 12.16 -7.09 -7.70
CA TYR A 274 11.98 -8.41 -7.14
C TYR A 274 11.98 -8.32 -5.62
N VAL A 275 11.22 -9.17 -4.95
CA VAL A 275 11.28 -9.36 -3.50
C VAL A 275 11.40 -10.83 -3.14
N LEU A 276 12.24 -11.14 -2.15
CA LEU A 276 12.42 -12.49 -1.64
C LEU A 276 12.82 -12.47 -0.15
N ARG A 277 12.59 -13.61 0.51
CA ARG A 277 13.07 -13.89 1.87
C ARG A 277 14.43 -14.59 1.75
N ALA A 278 15.48 -13.98 2.27
CA ALA A 278 16.82 -14.56 2.29
C ALA A 278 17.29 -14.85 3.71
N GLY A 279 18.27 -15.75 3.85
CA GLY A 279 18.89 -16.10 5.12
C GLY A 279 18.10 -17.11 5.96
N SER A 280 18.62 -17.40 7.16
CA SER A 280 18.05 -18.37 8.11
C SER A 280 18.37 -17.97 9.55
N GLY A 281 17.54 -18.40 10.52
CA GLY A 281 17.72 -18.07 11.93
C GLY A 281 17.70 -16.55 12.16
N ASP A 282 18.66 -16.03 12.91
CA ASP A 282 18.78 -14.59 13.21
C ASP A 282 19.22 -13.76 11.98
N GLY A 283 19.58 -14.41 10.87
CA GLY A 283 19.99 -13.75 9.63
C GLY A 283 18.87 -13.60 8.59
N VAL A 284 17.62 -13.92 8.93
CA VAL A 284 16.49 -13.78 8.00
C VAL A 284 16.23 -12.31 7.70
N ARG A 285 16.08 -12.01 6.41
CA ARG A 285 15.87 -10.66 5.89
C ARG A 285 14.95 -10.66 4.69
N GLU A 286 14.27 -9.54 4.50
CA GLU A 286 13.68 -9.18 3.22
C GLU A 286 14.77 -8.61 2.33
N VAL A 287 14.79 -9.04 1.07
CA VAL A 287 15.65 -8.49 0.03
C VAL A 287 14.74 -7.97 -1.07
N ARG A 288 14.93 -6.72 -1.50
CA ARG A 288 14.35 -6.20 -2.74
C ARG A 288 15.45 -5.84 -3.71
N VAL A 289 15.28 -6.20 -4.98
CA VAL A 289 16.27 -5.98 -6.04
C VAL A 289 15.60 -5.29 -7.21
N TRP A 290 16.10 -4.12 -7.57
CA TRP A 290 15.79 -3.44 -8.82
C TRP A 290 16.86 -3.78 -9.83
N LEU A 291 16.50 -4.47 -10.91
CA LEU A 291 17.44 -4.75 -11.99
C LEU A 291 17.70 -3.48 -12.79
N ALA A 292 18.92 -3.32 -13.31
CA ALA A 292 19.33 -2.22 -14.17
C ALA A 292 18.40 -2.08 -15.38
N ALA A 293 18.01 -3.22 -15.97
CA ALA A 293 17.20 -3.30 -17.17
C ALA A 293 15.74 -2.86 -16.93
N ASP A 294 15.21 -3.05 -15.72
CA ASP A 294 13.83 -2.72 -15.37
C ASP A 294 13.72 -1.30 -14.81
N SER A 295 14.71 -0.88 -14.02
CA SER A 295 14.70 0.42 -13.34
C SER A 295 15.32 1.56 -14.16
N GLY A 296 16.13 1.25 -15.18
CA GLY A 296 16.77 2.23 -16.05
C GLY A 296 18.05 2.86 -15.50
N HIS A 297 18.50 2.48 -14.29
CA HIS A 297 19.62 3.13 -13.59
C HIS A 297 21.02 2.59 -13.93
N GLY A 298 21.12 1.71 -14.93
CA GLY A 298 22.41 1.21 -15.45
C GLY A 298 23.16 0.23 -14.54
N VAL A 299 22.75 0.08 -13.28
CA VAL A 299 23.25 -0.91 -12.31
C VAL A 299 22.08 -1.57 -11.58
N ASP A 300 22.28 -2.82 -11.17
CA ASP A 300 21.35 -3.46 -10.24
C ASP A 300 21.49 -2.83 -8.86
N VAL A 301 20.39 -2.71 -8.13
CA VAL A 301 20.36 -2.13 -6.79
C VAL A 301 19.61 -3.08 -5.87
N THR A 302 20.27 -3.49 -4.80
CA THR A 302 19.66 -4.30 -3.75
C THR A 302 19.44 -3.45 -2.51
N VAL A 303 18.29 -3.62 -1.86
CA VAL A 303 18.06 -3.19 -0.49
C VAL A 303 17.70 -4.39 0.36
N THR A 304 18.18 -4.39 1.59
CA THR A 304 17.85 -5.43 2.58
C THR A 304 17.26 -4.81 3.84
N ARG A 305 16.28 -5.53 4.42
CA ARG A 305 15.68 -5.22 5.72
C ARG A 305 15.79 -6.45 6.63
N PRO A 306 16.48 -6.37 7.78
CA PRO A 306 16.45 -7.47 8.74
C PRO A 306 15.05 -7.64 9.32
N PHE A 307 14.64 -8.88 9.56
CA PHE A 307 13.38 -9.14 10.26
C PHE A 307 13.45 -8.63 11.70
N GLY A 308 12.35 -8.06 12.20
CA GLY A 308 12.29 -7.30 13.45
C GLY A 308 12.79 -5.86 13.34
N GLY A 309 13.34 -5.45 12.18
CA GLY A 309 13.78 -4.09 11.91
C GLY A 309 12.69 -3.23 11.26
N ASN A 310 12.64 -1.95 11.65
CA ASN A 310 11.81 -0.93 11.01
C ASN A 310 12.51 -0.41 9.75
N ALA A 311 11.85 -0.44 8.59
CA ALA A 311 12.47 0.00 7.34
C ALA A 311 12.91 1.47 7.37
N ARG A 312 12.34 2.28 8.26
CA ARG A 312 12.70 3.71 8.37
C ARG A 312 14.12 3.94 8.89
N ASP A 313 14.76 2.95 9.52
CA ASP A 313 16.10 3.09 10.11
C ASP A 313 17.00 1.84 9.98
N SER A 314 16.53 0.74 9.39
CA SER A 314 17.26 -0.54 9.35
C SER A 314 17.62 -1.04 7.94
N LEU A 315 17.41 -0.22 6.90
CA LEU A 315 17.72 -0.62 5.53
C LEU A 315 19.22 -0.53 5.23
N SER A 316 19.69 -1.48 4.42
CA SER A 316 21.03 -1.46 3.83
C SER A 316 20.91 -1.57 2.30
N TRP A 317 21.38 -0.55 1.60
CA TRP A 317 21.38 -0.43 0.14
C TRP A 317 22.74 -0.83 -0.44
N THR A 318 22.76 -1.50 -1.58
CA THR A 318 23.98 -2.01 -2.22
C THR A 318 23.87 -1.95 -3.74
N ASP A 319 24.85 -1.30 -4.37
CA ASP A 319 24.94 -1.18 -5.82
C ASP A 319 25.68 -2.36 -6.44
N GLY A 320 25.24 -2.77 -7.64
CA GLY A 320 25.84 -3.85 -8.41
C GLY A 320 25.56 -5.24 -7.86
N LEU A 321 24.88 -5.37 -6.72
CA LEU A 321 24.34 -6.63 -6.24
C LEU A 321 22.98 -6.85 -6.90
N GLY A 322 22.93 -7.80 -7.84
CA GLY A 322 21.71 -8.21 -8.53
C GLY A 322 21.24 -9.61 -8.15
N LEU A 323 20.28 -10.11 -8.93
CA LEU A 323 19.85 -11.50 -8.90
C LEU A 323 19.73 -12.06 -10.31
N CYS A 324 19.66 -13.38 -10.45
CA CYS A 324 19.28 -14.07 -11.68
C CYS A 324 17.84 -14.57 -11.55
N ASP A 325 16.89 -14.03 -12.32
CA ASP A 325 15.57 -14.62 -12.49
C ASP A 325 15.69 -15.80 -13.46
N THR A 326 15.74 -17.00 -12.89
CA THR A 326 15.85 -18.26 -13.65
C THR A 326 14.56 -18.65 -14.38
N THR A 327 13.43 -18.04 -14.04
CA THR A 327 12.14 -18.29 -14.71
C THR A 327 12.11 -17.63 -16.08
N THR A 328 12.63 -16.40 -16.17
CA THR A 328 12.62 -15.62 -17.42
C THR A 328 14.00 -15.46 -18.06
N GLY A 329 15.07 -15.89 -17.39
CA GLY A 329 16.45 -15.77 -17.86
C GLY A 329 16.93 -14.32 -17.89
N ARG A 330 16.64 -13.54 -16.83
CA ARG A 330 16.94 -12.10 -16.74
C ARG A 330 17.77 -11.77 -15.50
N GLY A 331 18.48 -10.65 -15.55
CA GLY A 331 19.38 -10.22 -14.47
C GLY A 331 20.78 -10.82 -14.62
N SER A 332 21.45 -11.05 -13.50
CA SER A 332 22.84 -11.52 -13.41
C SER A 332 22.94 -13.05 -13.52
N CYS A 333 22.40 -13.60 -14.63
CA CYS A 333 22.61 -14.97 -15.08
C CYS A 333 23.84 -15.03 -16.02
#